data_AF-A0A0G1AZR1-F1
#
_entry.id   AF-A0A0G1AZR1-F1
#
_cell.length_a   1.000
_cell.length_b   1.000
_cell.length_c   1.000
_cell.angle_alpha   90.00
_cell.angle_beta   90.00
_cell.angle_gamma   90.00
#
_symmetry.space_group_name_H-M   'P 1'
#
loop_
_entity.id
_entity.type
_entity.pdbx_description
1 polymer ?
#
loop_
_entity_poly.entity_id
_entity_poly.type
_entity_poly.pdbx_seq_one_letter_code
_entity_poly.pdbx_strand_id
1 'polypeptide(L)'
;MQVSRFSSSPLFEDPTIVAPRVEPVPAQPSSQFRFPLKHTLIYIALFILPIAGALGVNNISEMSTLASSTSTLNSPIADISTQQANAIVPVSANTQQGAQQIEYELSLANGFLQKAIDLSNQPGDQTVAQKDNILSLLNQSLEAAQRAVTLAPNDARGYSSRGRVYLASAAVKPEMKTLAEQDFAKAQSLGAQQPAQAPNTQNPIDLLPTQQAQTQTGAMVAGPNDEQKENIDGTVSQNATRGTVTLEAGKSEIFVPYTLVKDSTQLYVTAENNPDNATIFVKNKEAGVGFTIAVTSASSAPLTITWWEIQ
;
A
#
# COMPACT_ATOMS: atom_id res chain seq x y z
N MET A 1 -36.05 55.47 -40.06
CA MET A 1 -36.22 54.10 -40.59
C MET A 1 -34.86 53.43 -40.63
N GLN A 2 -34.63 52.48 -39.72
CA GLN A 2 -33.34 51.78 -39.58
C GLN A 2 -33.13 50.80 -40.73
N VAL A 3 -31.92 50.83 -41.29
CA VAL A 3 -31.50 49.98 -42.40
C VAL A 3 -30.65 48.84 -41.84
N SER A 4 -31.12 47.61 -42.08
CA SER A 4 -30.45 46.36 -41.68
C SER A 4 -29.19 46.14 -42.52
N ARG A 5 -28.06 45.78 -41.88
CA ARG A 5 -26.86 45.30 -42.57
C ARG A 5 -26.64 43.83 -42.21
N PHE A 6 -26.71 42.97 -43.21
CA PHE A 6 -26.30 41.57 -43.13
C PHE A 6 -24.77 41.51 -43.18
N SER A 7 -24.18 40.77 -42.24
CA SER A 7 -22.76 40.45 -42.18
C SER A 7 -22.53 39.09 -42.83
N SER A 8 -21.67 39.07 -43.85
CA SER A 8 -21.31 37.88 -44.62
C SER A 8 -20.21 37.08 -43.90
N SER A 9 -20.44 35.79 -43.70
CA SER A 9 -19.45 34.85 -43.17
C SER A 9 -18.41 34.46 -44.25
N PRO A 10 -17.12 34.28 -43.90
CA PRO A 10 -16.12 33.77 -44.81
C PRO A 10 -16.16 32.23 -44.94
N LEU A 11 -16.00 31.77 -46.18
CA LEU A 11 -15.80 30.39 -46.59
C LEU A 11 -14.45 29.87 -46.05
N PHE A 12 -14.46 28.76 -45.32
CA PHE A 12 -13.24 28.07 -44.89
C PHE A 12 -12.87 27.04 -45.96
N GLU A 13 -11.68 27.18 -46.54
CA GLU A 13 -11.11 26.23 -47.51
C GLU A 13 -10.63 24.95 -46.81
N ASP A 14 -10.83 23.83 -47.50
CA ASP A 14 -10.57 22.45 -47.07
C ASP A 14 -9.08 22.09 -47.20
N PRO A 15 -8.37 21.70 -46.12
CA PRO A 15 -6.98 21.27 -46.22
C PRO A 15 -6.88 19.82 -46.71
N THR A 16 -6.43 19.68 -47.96
CA THR A 16 -5.97 18.45 -48.61
C THR A 16 -5.19 17.52 -47.65
N ILE A 17 -5.79 16.36 -47.34
CA ILE A 17 -5.17 15.29 -46.55
C ILE A 17 -4.13 14.58 -47.40
N VAL A 18 -2.85 14.78 -47.09
CA VAL A 18 -1.73 13.99 -47.66
C VAL A 18 -1.49 12.79 -46.76
N ALA A 19 -1.78 11.58 -47.26
CA ALA A 19 -1.56 10.34 -46.54
C ALA A 19 -0.05 10.05 -46.36
N PRO A 20 0.40 9.61 -45.16
CA PRO A 20 1.79 9.28 -44.93
C PRO A 20 2.18 7.98 -45.65
N ARG A 21 3.31 8.04 -46.37
CA ARG A 21 3.95 6.91 -47.04
C ARG A 21 4.54 5.95 -46.00
N VAL A 22 3.99 4.75 -45.92
CA VAL A 22 4.50 3.67 -45.07
C VAL A 22 5.68 3.00 -45.77
N GLU A 23 6.89 3.14 -45.22
CA GLU A 23 8.05 2.38 -45.67
C GLU A 23 8.09 0.99 -45.00
N PRO A 24 8.47 -0.07 -45.74
CA PRO A 24 8.52 -1.43 -45.21
C PRO A 24 9.66 -1.62 -44.21
N VAL A 25 9.31 -2.09 -43.01
CA VAL A 25 10.25 -2.42 -41.92
C VAL A 25 11.07 -3.67 -42.30
N PRO A 26 12.40 -3.62 -42.29
CA PRO A 26 13.23 -4.80 -42.56
C PRO A 26 13.14 -5.82 -41.42
N ALA A 27 12.98 -7.09 -41.79
CA ALA A 27 12.88 -8.21 -40.85
C ALA A 27 14.16 -8.35 -40.01
N GLN A 28 14.02 -8.33 -38.68
CA GLN A 28 15.14 -8.58 -37.77
C GLN A 28 15.41 -10.09 -37.60
N PRO A 29 16.69 -10.52 -37.57
CA PRO A 29 17.05 -11.91 -37.38
C PRO A 29 16.79 -12.36 -35.94
N SER A 30 16.17 -13.53 -35.79
CA SER A 30 15.89 -14.18 -34.53
C SER A 30 17.18 -14.62 -33.82
N SER A 31 17.50 -13.95 -32.73
CA SER A 31 18.60 -14.32 -31.83
C SER A 31 18.21 -15.54 -30.98
N GLN A 32 18.71 -16.72 -31.38
CA GLN A 32 18.60 -17.93 -30.57
C GLN A 32 19.55 -17.85 -29.37
N PHE A 33 19.01 -17.59 -28.19
CA PHE A 33 19.72 -17.72 -26.92
C PHE A 33 19.92 -19.21 -26.59
N ARG A 34 21.18 -19.67 -26.61
CA ARG A 34 21.58 -20.98 -26.07
C ARG A 34 22.32 -20.77 -24.76
N PHE A 35 21.75 -21.22 -23.64
CA PHE A 35 22.48 -21.30 -22.37
C PHE A 35 23.26 -22.63 -22.29
N PRO A 36 24.56 -22.61 -21.96
CA PRO A 36 25.32 -23.84 -21.76
C PRO A 36 24.99 -24.46 -20.40
N LEU A 37 24.46 -25.68 -20.47
CA LEU A 37 24.14 -26.59 -19.37
C LEU A 37 25.40 -27.17 -18.73
N LYS A 38 26.15 -26.37 -17.97
CA LYS A 38 27.23 -26.87 -17.10
C LYS A 38 27.32 -25.97 -15.87
N HIS A 39 26.75 -26.41 -14.74
CA HIS A 39 27.20 -26.20 -13.36
C HIS A 39 26.08 -26.63 -12.40
N THR A 40 25.78 -27.92 -12.40
CA THR A 40 25.03 -28.58 -11.34
C THR A 40 25.92 -29.70 -10.85
N LEU A 41 26.63 -29.48 -9.74
CA LEU A 41 27.16 -30.49 -8.83
C LEU A 41 28.03 -29.78 -7.77
N ILE A 42 27.95 -30.29 -6.54
CA ILE A 42 28.74 -29.94 -5.34
C ILE A 42 28.11 -28.85 -4.47
N TYR A 43 27.30 -29.26 -3.49
CA TYR A 43 27.36 -28.79 -2.08
C TYR A 43 26.57 -29.78 -1.21
N ILE A 44 27.19 -30.92 -0.89
CA ILE A 44 26.81 -31.79 0.21
C ILE A 44 28.05 -31.93 1.08
N ALA A 45 27.85 -31.87 2.40
CA ALA A 45 28.82 -31.98 3.49
C ALA A 45 29.47 -30.65 3.94
N LEU A 46 28.87 -30.03 4.96
CA LEU A 46 29.56 -29.49 6.15
C LEU A 46 28.55 -28.71 7.01
N PHE A 47 27.85 -29.39 7.93
CA PHE A 47 27.34 -28.76 9.16
C PHE A 47 27.06 -29.83 10.22
N ILE A 48 28.14 -30.40 10.76
CA ILE A 48 28.13 -31.07 12.07
C ILE A 48 29.32 -30.51 12.84
N LEU A 49 29.10 -29.54 13.72
CA LEU A 49 29.94 -29.31 14.91
C LEU A 49 29.09 -28.64 16.02
N PRO A 50 29.11 -29.16 17.26
CA PRO A 50 28.59 -28.47 18.44
C PRO A 50 29.66 -27.55 19.04
N ILE A 51 29.30 -26.31 19.38
CA ILE A 51 30.15 -25.44 20.22
C ILE A 51 29.53 -25.38 21.61
N ALA A 52 30.20 -26.05 22.55
CA ALA A 52 30.01 -25.89 23.97
C ALA A 52 30.95 -24.81 24.50
N GLY A 53 30.45 -23.98 25.42
CA GLY A 53 31.23 -23.36 26.50
C GLY A 53 31.73 -21.93 26.27
N ALA A 54 31.20 -20.98 27.05
CA ALA A 54 31.99 -20.15 27.97
C ALA A 54 31.07 -19.27 28.83
N LEU A 55 31.03 -19.59 30.13
CA LEU A 55 30.60 -18.72 31.23
C LEU A 55 31.72 -17.69 31.48
N GLY A 56 31.38 -16.43 31.81
CA GLY A 56 32.41 -15.43 32.12
C GLY A 56 31.93 -14.00 32.43
N VAL A 57 31.29 -13.83 33.58
CA VAL A 57 31.40 -12.73 34.58
C VAL A 57 31.79 -11.28 34.21
N ASN A 58 31.05 -10.36 34.86
CA ASN A 58 31.46 -9.13 35.59
C ASN A 58 31.35 -7.72 34.93
N ASN A 59 30.37 -6.98 35.46
CA ASN A 59 30.47 -5.70 36.16
C ASN A 59 31.49 -4.66 35.67
N ILE A 60 30.99 -3.56 35.13
CA ILE A 60 31.61 -2.22 35.28
C ILE A 60 30.50 -1.21 35.60
N SER A 61 30.63 -0.62 36.79
CA SER A 61 29.85 0.50 37.30
C SER A 61 30.46 1.83 36.86
N GLU A 62 29.60 2.86 36.75
CA GLU A 62 29.84 4.29 37.01
C GLU A 62 30.85 5.05 36.11
N MET A 63 30.48 6.20 35.54
CA MET A 63 30.43 7.50 36.24
C MET A 63 30.06 8.64 35.28
N SER A 64 29.34 9.63 35.81
CA SER A 64 28.74 10.84 35.23
C SER A 64 29.70 11.84 34.59
N THR A 65 29.20 12.69 33.68
CA THR A 65 29.29 14.16 33.83
C THR A 65 28.22 14.92 33.02
N LEU A 66 27.58 15.86 33.72
CA LEU A 66 26.75 16.98 33.27
C LEU A 66 27.50 17.94 32.32
N ALA A 67 26.80 18.48 31.31
CA ALA A 67 26.94 19.87 30.89
C ALA A 67 25.66 20.34 30.18
N SER A 68 25.07 21.41 30.69
CA SER A 68 23.86 22.07 30.22
C SER A 68 24.21 23.38 29.52
N SER A 69 23.52 23.69 28.41
CA SER A 69 23.23 25.08 28.01
C SER A 69 22.10 25.13 26.97
N THR A 70 20.91 25.57 27.43
CA THR A 70 19.97 26.57 26.88
C THR A 70 20.17 27.03 25.41
N SER A 71 19.17 27.20 24.52
CA SER A 71 17.82 27.79 24.70
C SER A 71 16.90 27.60 23.47
N THR A 72 15.58 27.49 23.72
CA THR A 72 14.40 28.04 22.99
C THR A 72 14.06 27.60 21.54
N LEU A 73 13.00 26.80 21.38
CA LEU A 73 11.65 27.29 21.03
C LEU A 73 10.60 26.19 21.22
N ASN A 74 9.67 26.48 22.12
CA ASN A 74 8.61 25.63 22.66
C ASN A 74 7.45 25.47 21.67
N SER A 75 6.98 24.24 21.49
CA SER A 75 5.54 23.93 21.38
C SER A 75 5.32 22.60 22.09
N PRO A 76 4.40 22.51 23.07
CA PRO A 76 4.37 21.38 23.99
C PRO A 76 3.81 20.12 23.31
N ILE A 77 4.63 19.08 23.30
CA ILE A 77 4.17 17.69 23.27
C ILE A 77 3.44 17.46 24.61
N ALA A 78 2.14 17.19 24.56
CA ALA A 78 1.34 16.96 25.74
C ALA A 78 1.76 15.66 26.42
N ASP A 79 2.31 15.81 27.63
CA ASP A 79 2.53 14.77 28.63
C ASP A 79 1.17 14.45 29.27
N ILE A 80 0.65 13.23 29.05
CA ILE A 80 -0.67 12.80 29.54
C ILE A 80 -0.48 12.22 30.94
N SER A 81 -0.55 13.08 31.95
CA SER A 81 -0.73 12.65 33.34
C SER A 81 -2.22 12.42 33.62
N THR A 82 -2.57 11.16 33.90
CA THR A 82 -3.84 10.75 34.50
C THR A 82 -3.96 11.30 35.92
N GLN A 83 -4.98 12.13 36.23
CA GLN A 83 -5.83 11.99 37.43
C GLN A 83 -6.90 13.10 37.60
N GLN A 84 -8.10 12.62 37.97
CA GLN A 84 -9.22 13.27 38.68
C GLN A 84 -10.17 14.23 37.94
N ALA A 85 -11.49 14.26 38.18
CA ALA A 85 -12.49 13.32 38.70
C ALA A 85 -13.88 13.97 38.56
N ASN A 86 -14.90 13.15 38.27
CA ASN A 86 -16.31 13.27 38.65
C ASN A 86 -17.17 14.47 38.21
N ALA A 87 -17.96 14.25 37.14
CA ALA A 87 -19.40 14.49 37.16
C ALA A 87 -20.10 13.33 36.43
N ILE A 88 -20.93 12.57 37.15
CA ILE A 88 -21.58 11.35 36.68
C ILE A 88 -22.84 11.69 35.89
N VAL A 89 -22.81 11.39 34.59
CA VAL A 89 -24.00 11.05 33.79
C VAL A 89 -23.63 9.77 33.02
N PRO A 90 -24.40 8.68 33.09
CA PRO A 90 -24.06 7.46 32.38
C PRO A 90 -24.38 7.63 30.90
N VAL A 91 -23.41 8.10 30.13
CA VAL A 91 -23.43 8.02 28.66
C VAL A 91 -22.36 7.00 28.25
N SER A 92 -22.85 5.83 27.85
CA SER A 92 -22.25 4.87 26.93
C SER A 92 -20.71 4.84 26.86
N ALA A 93 -20.09 3.92 27.61
CA ALA A 93 -18.64 3.66 27.58
C ALA A 93 -18.09 3.24 26.19
N ASN A 94 -18.96 2.96 25.21
CA ASN A 94 -18.57 2.52 23.87
C ASN A 94 -18.16 3.67 22.93
N THR A 95 -18.61 4.90 23.18
CA THR A 95 -18.33 6.06 22.30
C THR A 95 -16.93 6.63 22.51
N GLN A 96 -16.34 6.48 23.71
CA GLN A 96 -15.00 7.00 23.99
C GLN A 96 -13.88 6.18 23.34
N GLN A 97 -14.06 4.87 23.20
CA GLN A 97 -13.08 4.01 22.50
C GLN A 97 -13.03 4.31 21.00
N GLY A 98 -14.19 4.53 20.37
CA GLY A 98 -14.25 4.92 18.95
C GLY A 98 -13.52 6.24 18.67
N ALA A 99 -13.71 7.25 19.53
CA ALA A 99 -13.04 8.54 19.39
C ALA A 99 -11.50 8.43 19.46
N GLN A 100 -10.97 7.61 20.37
CA GLN A 100 -9.54 7.36 20.49
C GLN A 100 -8.97 6.61 19.26
N GLN A 101 -9.70 5.64 18.74
CA GLN A 101 -9.29 4.89 17.55
C GLN A 101 -9.25 5.78 16.30
N ILE A 102 -10.23 6.66 16.12
CA ILE A 102 -10.24 7.62 15.01
C ILE A 102 -9.03 8.55 15.10
N GLU A 103 -8.74 9.10 16.28
CA GLU A 103 -7.60 10.01 16.47
C GLU A 103 -6.26 9.32 16.19
N TYR A 104 -6.13 8.05 16.59
CA TYR A 104 -4.97 7.23 16.27
C TYR A 104 -4.78 7.05 14.75
N GLU A 105 -5.84 6.66 14.02
CA GLU A 105 -5.75 6.47 12.57
C GLU A 105 -5.49 7.78 11.81
N LEU A 106 -6.09 8.89 12.25
CA LEU A 106 -5.80 10.22 11.71
C LEU A 106 -4.34 10.62 11.95
N SER A 107 -3.80 10.32 13.13
CA SER A 107 -2.40 10.59 13.46
C SER A 107 -1.45 9.77 12.57
N LEU A 108 -1.72 8.48 12.37
CA LEU A 108 -0.97 7.63 11.45
C LEU A 108 -1.00 8.17 10.02
N ALA A 109 -2.20 8.50 9.52
CA ALA A 109 -2.38 9.03 8.17
C ALA A 109 -1.54 10.30 7.96
N ASN A 110 -1.64 11.28 8.86
CA ASN A 110 -0.88 12.52 8.78
C ASN A 110 0.63 12.27 8.95
N GLY A 111 1.05 11.35 9.82
CA GLY A 111 2.46 11.02 10.02
C GLY A 111 3.11 10.40 8.77
N PHE A 112 2.44 9.47 8.10
CA PHE A 112 2.93 8.90 6.84
C PHE A 112 2.95 9.92 5.71
N LEU A 113 1.90 10.75 5.60
CA LEU A 113 1.85 11.83 4.61
C LEU A 113 3.01 12.82 4.81
N GLN A 114 3.25 13.25 6.05
CA GLN A 114 4.33 14.17 6.35
C GLN A 114 5.69 13.57 5.99
N LYS A 115 5.94 12.30 6.32
CA LYS A 115 7.18 11.61 5.93
C LYS A 115 7.35 11.53 4.41
N ALA A 116 6.28 11.26 3.67
CA ALA A 116 6.31 11.23 2.19
C ALA A 116 6.70 12.60 1.63
N ILE A 117 6.12 13.67 2.19
CA ILE A 117 6.41 15.05 1.83
C ILE A 117 7.85 15.46 2.19
N ASP A 118 8.31 15.11 3.39
CA ASP A 118 9.67 15.42 3.84
C ASP A 118 10.72 14.73 2.96
N LEU A 119 10.48 13.45 2.63
CA LEU A 119 11.33 12.68 1.72
C LEU A 119 11.30 13.28 0.31
N SER A 120 10.14 13.79 -0.12
CA SER A 120 10.04 14.46 -1.40
C SER A 120 10.84 15.75 -1.48
N ASN A 121 10.79 16.56 -0.42
CA ASN A 121 11.40 17.88 -0.36
C ASN A 121 12.92 17.83 -0.13
N GLN A 122 13.51 16.64 -0.05
CA GLN A 122 14.96 16.51 0.05
C GLN A 122 15.63 17.14 -1.18
N PRO A 123 16.73 17.89 -0.98
CA PRO A 123 17.41 18.56 -2.08
C PRO A 123 18.05 17.55 -3.04
N GLY A 124 17.94 17.81 -4.34
CA GLY A 124 18.51 16.99 -5.41
C GLY A 124 17.48 16.11 -6.12
N ASP A 125 17.95 15.37 -7.14
CA ASP A 125 17.09 14.45 -7.88
C ASP A 125 16.75 13.23 -7.01
N GLN A 126 15.47 12.88 -6.92
CA GLN A 126 15.02 11.69 -6.22
C GLN A 126 15.49 10.42 -6.93
N THR A 127 16.19 9.55 -6.20
CA THR A 127 16.54 8.19 -6.66
C THR A 127 15.30 7.31 -6.80
N VAL A 128 15.38 6.23 -7.60
CA VAL A 128 14.29 5.26 -7.75
C VAL A 128 13.82 4.71 -6.39
N ALA A 129 14.75 4.34 -5.51
CA ALA A 129 14.42 3.86 -4.17
C ALA A 129 13.70 4.91 -3.29
N GLN A 130 14.06 6.19 -3.42
CA GLN A 130 13.34 7.27 -2.73
C GLN A 130 11.91 7.41 -3.27
N LYS A 131 11.73 7.32 -4.59
CA LYS A 131 10.40 7.37 -5.22
C LYS A 131 9.51 6.22 -4.74
N ASP A 132 10.05 5.00 -4.70
CA ASP A 132 9.33 3.82 -4.20
C ASP A 132 8.94 3.98 -2.72
N ASN A 133 9.84 4.54 -1.90
CA ASN A 133 9.54 4.83 -0.50
C ASN A 133 8.45 5.90 -0.33
N ILE A 134 8.47 6.96 -1.16
CA ILE A 134 7.41 7.98 -1.16
C ILE A 134 6.06 7.35 -1.51
N LEU A 135 6.01 6.52 -2.56
CA LEU A 135 4.80 5.81 -2.96
C LEU A 135 4.28 4.87 -1.85
N SER A 136 5.17 4.14 -1.19
CA SER A 136 4.79 3.28 -0.05
C SER A 136 4.19 4.09 1.11
N LEU A 137 4.80 5.22 1.46
CA LEU A 137 4.29 6.10 2.52
C LEU A 137 2.93 6.72 2.16
N LEU A 138 2.73 7.13 0.89
CA LEU A 138 1.43 7.62 0.42
C LEU A 138 0.35 6.54 0.50
N ASN A 139 0.67 5.30 0.14
CA ASN A 139 -0.27 4.17 0.28
C ASN A 139 -0.63 3.89 1.74
N GLN A 140 0.36 3.84 2.63
CA GLN A 140 0.13 3.65 4.08
C GLN A 140 -0.71 4.77 4.69
N SER A 141 -0.46 6.02 4.26
CA SER A 141 -1.25 7.18 4.64
C SER A 141 -2.71 7.06 4.19
N LEU A 142 -2.92 6.62 2.93
CA LEU A 142 -4.24 6.45 2.34
C LEU A 142 -5.05 5.38 3.10
N GLU A 143 -4.43 4.25 3.42
CA GLU A 143 -5.07 3.18 4.19
C GLU A 143 -5.49 3.64 5.59
N ALA A 144 -4.61 4.36 6.30
CA ALA A 144 -4.95 4.89 7.62
C ALA A 144 -6.10 5.90 7.55
N ALA A 145 -6.08 6.79 6.55
CA ALA A 145 -7.18 7.74 6.33
C ALA A 145 -8.49 7.01 5.98
N GLN A 146 -8.43 5.94 5.19
CA GLN A 146 -9.57 5.09 4.87
C GLN A 146 -10.15 4.43 6.13
N ARG A 147 -9.30 3.86 7.00
CA ARG A 147 -9.74 3.28 8.28
C ARG A 147 -10.42 4.32 9.17
N ALA A 148 -9.90 5.55 9.22
CA ALA A 148 -10.56 6.64 9.94
C ALA A 148 -11.97 6.96 9.41
N VAL A 149 -12.15 6.99 8.08
CA VAL A 149 -13.47 7.16 7.45
C VAL A 149 -14.42 5.99 7.78
N THR A 150 -13.92 4.75 7.74
CA THR A 150 -14.72 3.56 8.07
C THR A 150 -15.16 3.55 9.55
N LEU A 151 -14.28 3.96 10.47
CA LEU A 151 -14.59 4.03 11.90
C LEU A 151 -15.61 5.13 12.24
N ALA A 152 -15.55 6.27 11.54
CA ALA A 152 -16.51 7.37 11.70
C ALA A 152 -16.91 8.00 10.36
N PRO A 153 -17.90 7.43 9.65
CA PRO A 153 -18.30 7.87 8.32
C PRO A 153 -18.96 9.26 8.29
N ASN A 154 -19.30 9.82 9.46
CA ASN A 154 -19.84 11.16 9.63
C ASN A 154 -18.82 12.17 10.18
N ASP A 155 -17.57 11.75 10.43
CA ASP A 155 -16.51 12.67 10.86
C ASP A 155 -15.81 13.28 9.64
N ALA A 156 -15.92 14.61 9.51
CA ALA A 156 -15.35 15.35 8.39
C ALA A 156 -13.81 15.25 8.31
N ARG A 157 -13.14 14.96 9.43
CA ARG A 157 -11.67 14.88 9.50
C ARG A 157 -11.11 13.69 8.70
N GLY A 158 -11.82 12.55 8.69
CA GLY A 158 -11.43 11.37 7.91
C GLY A 158 -11.35 11.66 6.42
N TYR A 159 -12.42 12.22 5.85
CA TYR A 159 -12.46 12.62 4.44
C TYR A 159 -11.46 13.73 4.13
N SER A 160 -11.31 14.71 5.02
CA SER A 160 -10.28 15.76 4.84
C SER A 160 -8.88 15.15 4.77
N SER A 161 -8.57 14.19 5.64
CA SER A 161 -7.29 13.50 5.65
C SER A 161 -7.08 12.71 4.36
N ARG A 162 -8.06 11.89 3.94
CA ARG A 162 -7.99 11.06 2.74
C ARG A 162 -7.85 11.91 1.46
N GLY A 163 -8.59 13.02 1.37
CA GLY A 163 -8.47 13.98 0.29
C GLY A 163 -7.08 14.61 0.16
N ARG A 164 -6.39 14.92 1.28
CA ARG A 164 -5.00 15.40 1.25
C ARG A 164 -4.03 14.36 0.68
N VAL A 165 -4.23 13.09 1.01
CA VAL A 165 -3.39 11.99 0.48
C VAL A 165 -3.63 11.80 -1.01
N TYR A 166 -4.88 11.87 -1.48
CA TYR A 166 -5.20 11.84 -2.90
C TYR A 166 -4.57 13.03 -3.65
N LEU A 167 -4.65 14.23 -3.08
CA LEU A 167 -4.04 15.41 -3.68
C LEU A 167 -2.52 15.28 -3.79
N ALA A 168 -1.85 14.76 -2.77
CA ALA A 168 -0.41 14.46 -2.83
C ALA A 168 -0.09 13.38 -3.88
N SER A 169 -0.91 12.33 -3.97
CA SER A 169 -0.75 11.24 -4.93
C SER A 169 -1.01 11.68 -6.39
N ALA A 170 -1.69 12.81 -6.59
CA ALA A 170 -2.00 13.35 -7.92
C ALA A 170 -0.77 13.76 -8.74
N ALA A 171 0.38 13.97 -8.09
CA ALA A 171 1.65 14.19 -8.78
C ALA A 171 2.10 12.98 -9.62
N VAL A 172 1.67 11.77 -9.23
CA VAL A 172 2.01 10.51 -9.92
C VAL A 172 0.83 9.99 -10.72
N LYS A 173 -0.38 10.13 -10.18
CA LYS A 173 -1.63 9.62 -10.75
C LYS A 173 -2.64 10.76 -10.86
N PRO A 174 -2.64 11.52 -11.98
CA PRO A 174 -3.49 12.70 -12.12
C PRO A 174 -4.97 12.47 -11.82
N GLU A 175 -5.48 11.26 -12.04
CA GLU A 175 -6.85 10.84 -11.72
C GLU A 175 -7.20 10.94 -10.23
N MET A 176 -6.21 10.89 -9.32
CA MET A 176 -6.43 11.05 -7.87
C MET A 176 -6.93 12.44 -7.52
N LYS A 177 -6.70 13.45 -8.36
CA LYS A 177 -7.17 14.82 -8.13
C LYS A 177 -8.70 14.86 -8.00
N THR A 178 -9.42 14.14 -8.86
CA THR A 178 -10.88 14.08 -8.81
C THR A 178 -11.38 13.42 -7.51
N LEU A 179 -10.69 12.37 -7.03
CA LEU A 179 -11.01 11.74 -5.75
C LEU A 179 -10.75 12.67 -4.57
N ALA A 180 -9.67 13.45 -4.61
CA ALA A 180 -9.39 14.48 -3.61
C ALA A 180 -10.52 15.52 -3.53
N GLU A 181 -10.98 16.02 -4.69
CA GLU A 181 -12.08 16.99 -4.77
C GLU A 181 -13.39 16.41 -4.20
N GLN A 182 -13.70 15.15 -4.47
CA GLN A 182 -14.86 14.45 -3.91
C GLN A 182 -14.78 14.36 -2.38
N ASP A 183 -13.63 13.96 -1.84
CA ASP A 183 -13.42 13.86 -0.39
C ASP A 183 -13.49 15.21 0.31
N PHE A 184 -12.92 16.25 -0.29
CA PHE A 184 -13.04 17.60 0.26
C PHE A 184 -14.46 18.11 0.22
N ALA A 185 -15.21 17.88 -0.87
CA ALA A 185 -16.63 18.23 -0.94
C ALA A 185 -17.44 17.50 0.14
N LYS A 186 -17.18 16.21 0.35
CA LYS A 186 -17.80 15.42 1.41
C LYS A 186 -17.46 15.98 2.79
N ALA A 187 -16.20 16.30 3.06
CA ALA A 187 -15.79 16.91 4.32
C ALA A 187 -16.46 18.27 4.56
N GLN A 188 -16.57 19.13 3.53
CA GLN A 188 -17.30 20.40 3.63
C GLN A 188 -18.77 20.17 4.00
N SER A 189 -19.42 19.18 3.39
CA SER A 189 -20.83 18.84 3.68
C SER A 189 -21.04 18.35 5.12
N LEU A 190 -20.00 17.79 5.75
CA LEU A 190 -19.97 17.36 7.14
C LEU A 190 -19.52 18.47 8.11
N GLY A 191 -19.30 19.70 7.63
CA GLY A 191 -18.97 20.86 8.45
C GLY A 191 -17.48 21.15 8.64
N ALA A 192 -16.57 20.52 7.87
CA ALA A 192 -15.16 20.87 7.91
C ALA A 192 -14.93 22.32 7.46
N GLN A 193 -14.33 23.11 8.32
CA GLN A 193 -13.80 24.43 7.97
C GLN A 193 -12.40 24.22 7.38
N GLN A 194 -12.26 24.42 6.06
CA GLN A 194 -11.00 24.30 5.30
C GLN A 194 -10.43 22.88 5.11
N PRO A 195 -11.17 21.95 4.49
CA PRO A 195 -10.69 20.59 4.29
C PRO A 195 -9.50 20.47 3.32
N ALA A 196 -9.30 21.46 2.45
CA ALA A 196 -8.35 21.41 1.33
C ALA A 196 -6.94 21.95 1.63
N GLN A 197 -6.60 22.26 2.89
CA GLN A 197 -5.23 22.68 3.20
C GLN A 197 -4.30 21.46 3.21
N ALA A 198 -3.83 21.06 2.03
CA ALA A 198 -2.60 20.28 1.93
C ALA A 198 -1.42 21.16 2.37
N PRO A 199 -0.36 20.57 2.94
CA PRO A 199 0.90 21.28 3.12
C PRO A 199 1.33 21.88 1.78
N ASN A 200 1.65 23.18 1.76
CA ASN A 200 2.19 23.90 0.60
C ASN A 200 3.52 23.26 0.21
N THR A 201 3.48 22.17 -0.54
CA THR A 201 4.66 21.43 -0.96
C THR A 201 4.54 21.11 -2.42
N GLN A 202 5.63 21.36 -3.14
CA GLN A 202 5.80 20.99 -4.54
C GLN A 202 5.48 19.50 -4.71
N ASN A 203 4.87 19.16 -5.86
CA ASN A 203 4.55 17.81 -6.28
C ASN A 203 5.49 16.76 -5.68
N PRO A 204 5.01 15.81 -4.87
CA PRO A 204 5.88 14.96 -4.06
C PRO A 204 6.81 14.04 -4.87
N ILE A 205 6.58 13.91 -6.17
CA ILE A 205 7.45 13.13 -7.05
C ILE A 205 7.59 13.87 -8.38
N ASP A 206 8.80 14.31 -8.70
CA ASP A 206 9.14 14.76 -10.05
C ASP A 206 9.48 13.53 -10.91
N LEU A 207 8.48 13.06 -11.66
CA LEU A 207 8.63 11.91 -12.54
C LEU A 207 8.94 12.38 -13.96
N LEU A 208 10.06 11.89 -14.50
CA LEU A 208 10.28 11.94 -15.95
C LEU A 208 9.17 11.18 -16.67
N PRO A 209 8.73 11.60 -17.88
CA PRO A 209 7.63 10.95 -18.62
C PRO A 209 7.80 9.43 -18.82
N THR A 210 9.04 8.95 -18.93
CA THR A 210 9.34 7.52 -19.08
C THR A 210 9.14 6.72 -17.79
N GLN A 211 9.25 7.34 -16.62
CA GLN A 211 9.03 6.70 -15.32
C GLN A 211 7.54 6.61 -14.99
N GLN A 212 6.73 7.57 -15.48
CA GLN A 212 5.26 7.53 -15.37
C GLN A 212 4.65 6.29 -16.06
N ALA A 213 5.32 5.77 -17.10
CA ALA A 213 4.89 4.55 -17.79
C ALA A 213 5.27 3.26 -17.02
N GLN A 214 6.28 3.30 -16.14
CA GLN A 214 6.73 2.11 -15.39
C GLN A 214 5.97 1.92 -14.07
N THR A 215 5.51 2.99 -13.43
CA THR A 215 4.75 2.95 -12.17
C THR A 215 3.33 2.39 -12.29
N GLN A 216 2.82 2.18 -13.51
CA GLN A 216 1.52 1.52 -13.75
C GLN A 216 1.51 0.02 -13.40
N THR A 217 2.66 -0.59 -13.10
CA THR A 217 2.73 -2.02 -12.71
C THR A 217 2.57 -2.27 -11.21
N GLY A 218 2.63 -1.22 -10.37
CA GLY A 218 2.27 -1.30 -8.95
C GLY A 218 0.78 -1.03 -8.75
N ALA A 219 -0.02 -2.08 -8.58
CA ALA A 219 -1.45 -1.96 -8.29
C ALA A 219 -1.66 -1.18 -6.97
N MET A 220 -1.99 0.12 -7.07
CA MET A 220 -2.58 0.82 -5.94
C MET A 220 -4.06 0.45 -5.90
N VAL A 221 -4.54 0.11 -4.71
CA VAL A 221 -5.94 -0.22 -4.44
C VAL A 221 -6.80 0.98 -4.82
N ALA A 222 -7.61 0.83 -5.88
CA ALA A 222 -8.62 1.80 -6.25
C ALA A 222 -9.69 1.87 -5.15
N GLY A 223 -10.08 3.08 -4.75
CA GLY A 223 -11.07 3.30 -3.70
C GLY A 223 -12.43 2.62 -3.99
N PRO A 224 -13.21 2.32 -2.94
CA PRO A 224 -14.47 1.60 -3.07
C PRO A 224 -15.49 2.44 -3.84
N ASN A 225 -16.06 1.84 -4.87
CA ASN A 225 -17.29 2.31 -5.51
C ASN A 225 -18.43 1.93 -4.56
N ASP A 226 -19.15 2.91 -4.01
CA ASP A 226 -20.27 2.67 -3.12
C ASP A 226 -21.38 1.89 -3.85
N GLU A 227 -21.67 0.69 -3.32
CA GLU A 227 -22.95 -0.04 -3.28
C GLU A 227 -22.72 -1.56 -3.31
N GLN A 228 -22.24 -2.15 -2.20
CA GLN A 228 -22.53 -3.55 -1.90
C GLN A 228 -22.35 -3.88 -0.41
N LYS A 229 -23.33 -4.61 0.12
CA LYS A 229 -23.49 -5.05 1.52
C LYS A 229 -22.36 -5.98 1.98
N GLU A 230 -21.86 -5.67 3.18
CA GLU A 230 -21.17 -6.50 4.19
C GLU A 230 -20.26 -7.67 3.75
N ASN A 231 -18.95 -7.44 3.93
CA ASN A 231 -18.07 -8.33 4.71
C ASN A 231 -16.90 -7.48 5.24
N ILE A 232 -16.64 -7.47 6.55
CA ILE A 232 -15.50 -6.74 7.13
C ILE A 232 -14.26 -7.62 6.90
N ASP A 233 -13.60 -7.43 5.78
CA ASP A 233 -12.23 -7.89 5.56
C ASP A 233 -11.30 -7.01 6.41
N GLY A 234 -10.77 -7.57 7.50
CA GLY A 234 -9.64 -6.97 8.20
C GLY A 234 -8.47 -6.89 7.24
N THR A 235 -8.08 -5.67 6.85
CA THR A 235 -6.95 -5.42 5.95
C THR A 235 -5.67 -5.90 6.63
N VAL A 236 -5.23 -7.11 6.29
CA VAL A 236 -3.91 -7.63 6.66
C VAL A 236 -2.87 -6.76 5.98
N SER A 237 -1.97 -6.19 6.79
CA SER A 237 -0.78 -5.40 6.44
C SER A 237 -0.14 -5.79 5.10
N GLN A 238 0.17 -4.77 4.27
CA GLN A 238 0.81 -4.85 2.94
C GLN A 238 2.17 -5.59 2.84
N ASN A 239 2.62 -6.30 3.88
CA ASN A 239 3.80 -7.17 3.83
C ASN A 239 3.46 -8.60 3.41
N ALA A 240 2.22 -8.84 2.97
CA ALA A 240 1.76 -10.15 2.59
C ALA A 240 1.43 -10.28 1.10
N THR A 241 2.13 -11.18 0.39
CA THR A 241 1.77 -11.54 -0.98
C THR A 241 0.64 -12.55 -0.93
N ARG A 242 -0.48 -12.25 -1.59
CA ARG A 242 -1.67 -13.13 -1.66
C ARG A 242 -1.74 -13.86 -2.99
N GLY A 243 -2.16 -15.13 -2.97
CA GLY A 243 -2.59 -15.84 -4.16
C GLY A 243 -3.74 -16.81 -3.89
N THR A 244 -4.30 -17.36 -4.96
CA THR A 244 -5.39 -18.35 -4.90
C THR A 244 -5.06 -19.56 -5.77
N VAL A 245 -5.56 -20.72 -5.37
CA VAL A 245 -5.44 -21.97 -6.13
C VAL A 245 -6.67 -22.85 -5.92
N THR A 246 -7.09 -23.57 -6.95
CA THR A 246 -8.21 -24.51 -6.87
C THR A 246 -7.68 -25.94 -6.78
N LEU A 247 -8.03 -26.64 -5.71
CA LEU A 247 -7.80 -28.07 -5.56
C LEU A 247 -9.02 -28.83 -6.09
N GLU A 248 -8.82 -29.64 -7.14
CA GLU A 248 -9.89 -30.43 -7.76
C GLU A 248 -10.51 -31.46 -6.80
N ALA A 249 -11.78 -31.80 -7.03
CA ALA A 249 -12.49 -32.81 -6.25
C ALA A 249 -11.75 -34.17 -6.26
N GLY A 250 -11.73 -34.84 -5.11
CA GLY A 250 -11.05 -36.12 -4.92
C GLY A 250 -9.52 -36.03 -4.82
N LYS A 251 -8.93 -34.83 -4.93
CA LYS A 251 -7.49 -34.63 -4.68
C LYS A 251 -7.25 -34.23 -3.22
N SER A 252 -6.10 -34.64 -2.70
CA SER A 252 -5.65 -34.31 -1.35
C SER A 252 -4.51 -33.29 -1.34
N GLU A 253 -3.89 -33.01 -2.49
CA GLU A 253 -2.67 -32.19 -2.59
C GLU A 253 -2.64 -31.41 -3.90
N ILE A 254 -2.06 -30.20 -3.84
CA ILE A 254 -1.77 -29.36 -5.00
C ILE A 254 -0.42 -28.66 -4.83
N PHE A 255 0.37 -28.63 -5.90
CA PHE A 255 1.62 -27.88 -5.96
C PHE A 255 1.37 -26.49 -6.54
N VAL A 256 1.88 -25.46 -5.88
CA VAL A 256 1.79 -24.05 -6.28
C VAL A 256 3.19 -23.55 -6.65
N PRO A 257 3.45 -23.25 -7.94
CA PRO A 257 4.73 -22.69 -8.36
C PRO A 257 4.85 -21.24 -7.87
N TYR A 258 5.85 -20.96 -7.03
CA TYR A 258 6.09 -19.63 -6.48
C TYR A 258 7.58 -19.46 -6.14
N THR A 259 8.31 -18.77 -7.02
CA THR A 259 9.78 -18.67 -6.95
C THR A 259 10.30 -17.75 -5.85
N LEU A 260 9.42 -16.99 -5.19
CA LEU A 260 9.78 -16.11 -4.08
C LEU A 260 9.80 -16.83 -2.72
N VAL A 261 9.37 -18.10 -2.66
CA VAL A 261 9.47 -18.91 -1.44
C VAL A 261 10.93 -19.05 -1.03
N LYS A 262 11.20 -18.81 0.25
CA LYS A 262 12.45 -19.11 0.96
C LYS A 262 12.15 -20.13 2.06
N ASP A 263 13.19 -20.75 2.61
CA ASP A 263 13.04 -21.66 3.75
C ASP A 263 12.38 -20.96 4.95
N SER A 264 12.71 -19.68 5.16
CA SER A 264 12.15 -18.83 6.22
C SER A 264 10.76 -18.27 5.92
N THR A 265 10.22 -18.43 4.71
CA THR A 265 8.92 -17.86 4.34
C THR A 265 7.79 -18.46 5.18
N GLN A 266 6.99 -17.62 5.84
CA GLN A 266 5.77 -18.04 6.50
C GLN A 266 4.62 -18.01 5.49
N LEU A 267 3.89 -19.12 5.40
CA LEU A 267 2.73 -19.25 4.52
C LEU A 267 1.51 -19.53 5.38
N TYR A 268 0.49 -18.69 5.24
CA TYR A 268 -0.84 -18.93 5.78
C TYR A 268 -1.76 -19.39 4.66
N VAL A 269 -2.63 -20.36 4.94
CA VAL A 269 -3.57 -20.93 3.96
C VAL A 269 -4.96 -21.03 4.57
N THR A 270 -5.99 -20.74 3.77
CA THR A 270 -7.39 -20.95 4.13
C THR A 270 -8.19 -21.37 2.90
N ALA A 271 -9.34 -22.02 3.08
CA ALA A 271 -10.31 -22.18 2.01
C ALA A 271 -11.54 -21.33 2.27
N GLU A 272 -12.10 -20.80 1.19
CA GLU A 272 -13.33 -20.00 1.23
C GLU A 272 -14.59 -20.88 1.34
N ASN A 273 -14.54 -22.09 0.76
CA ASN A 273 -15.61 -23.06 0.82
C ASN A 273 -15.00 -24.42 1.18
N ASN A 274 -15.26 -24.94 2.37
CA ASN A 274 -14.71 -26.21 2.87
C ASN A 274 -15.84 -27.15 3.34
N PRO A 275 -16.55 -27.80 2.39
CA PRO A 275 -17.77 -28.55 2.71
C PRO A 275 -17.52 -29.73 3.65
N ASP A 276 -16.33 -30.33 3.58
CA ASP A 276 -15.97 -31.51 4.36
C ASP A 276 -15.23 -31.16 5.67
N ASN A 277 -15.11 -29.88 6.01
CA ASN A 277 -14.34 -29.38 7.16
C ASN A 277 -12.89 -29.92 7.19
N ALA A 278 -12.29 -30.16 6.03
CA ALA A 278 -10.94 -30.70 5.93
C ALA A 278 -9.92 -29.67 6.43
N THR A 279 -8.98 -30.06 7.30
CA THR A 279 -7.88 -29.17 7.67
C THR A 279 -6.92 -29.00 6.48
N ILE A 280 -6.61 -27.75 6.14
CA ILE A 280 -5.71 -27.35 5.04
C ILE A 280 -4.39 -26.89 5.65
N PHE A 281 -3.27 -27.34 5.11
CA PHE A 281 -1.95 -26.99 5.61
C PHE A 281 -0.90 -27.02 4.50
N VAL A 282 0.23 -26.36 4.73
CA VAL A 282 1.39 -26.43 3.82
C VAL A 282 2.21 -27.68 4.18
N LYS A 283 2.29 -28.63 3.25
CA LYS A 283 2.97 -29.92 3.44
C LYS A 283 4.48 -29.82 3.20
N ASN A 284 4.89 -29.12 2.14
CA ASN A 284 6.30 -28.93 1.78
C ASN A 284 6.53 -27.54 1.18
N LYS A 285 7.76 -27.03 1.32
CA LYS A 285 8.25 -25.81 0.68
C LYS A 285 9.59 -26.10 0.02
N GLU A 286 9.80 -25.56 -1.18
CA GLU A 286 11.05 -25.63 -1.91
C GLU A 286 11.48 -24.22 -2.30
N ALA A 287 12.57 -23.74 -1.70
CA ALA A 287 13.06 -22.40 -1.94
C ALA A 287 13.37 -22.17 -3.43
N GLY A 288 12.88 -21.07 -3.98
CA GLY A 288 13.05 -20.74 -5.40
C GLY A 288 12.15 -21.53 -6.36
N VAL A 289 11.32 -22.46 -5.87
CA VAL A 289 10.51 -23.36 -6.71
C VAL A 289 9.02 -23.21 -6.39
N GLY A 290 8.61 -23.41 -5.15
CA GLY A 290 7.20 -23.33 -4.75
C GLY A 290 6.86 -24.07 -3.48
N PHE A 291 5.59 -24.43 -3.31
CA PHE A 291 5.12 -25.14 -2.12
C PHE A 291 3.93 -26.06 -2.43
N THR A 292 3.72 -27.07 -1.59
CA THR A 292 2.61 -28.02 -1.71
C THR A 292 1.61 -27.77 -0.59
N ILE A 293 0.35 -27.53 -0.96
CA ILE A 293 -0.78 -27.46 -0.03
C ILE A 293 -1.43 -28.84 0.01
N ALA A 294 -1.75 -29.31 1.21
CA ALA A 294 -2.43 -30.58 1.44
C ALA A 294 -3.68 -30.39 2.30
N VAL A 295 -4.62 -31.32 2.14
CA VAL A 295 -5.82 -31.45 2.96
C VAL A 295 -5.85 -32.81 3.66
N THR A 296 -6.37 -32.84 4.88
CA THR A 296 -6.45 -34.06 5.71
C THR A 296 -7.36 -35.14 5.13
N SER A 297 -8.38 -34.75 4.35
CA SER A 297 -9.28 -35.64 3.63
C SER A 297 -9.54 -35.10 2.24
N ALA A 298 -9.58 -35.98 1.24
CA ALA A 298 -9.90 -35.60 -0.13
C ALA A 298 -11.30 -34.96 -0.18
N SER A 299 -11.38 -33.75 -0.74
CA SER A 299 -12.62 -32.98 -0.80
C SER A 299 -13.59 -33.60 -1.80
N SER A 300 -14.87 -33.66 -1.44
CA SER A 300 -15.97 -34.15 -2.29
C SER A 300 -16.32 -33.17 -3.42
N ALA A 301 -15.91 -31.91 -3.29
CA ALA A 301 -16.07 -30.85 -4.28
C ALA A 301 -14.75 -30.08 -4.50
N PRO A 302 -14.60 -29.31 -5.60
CA PRO A 302 -13.44 -28.45 -5.78
C PRO A 302 -13.31 -27.42 -4.65
N LEU A 303 -12.08 -27.19 -4.18
CA LEU A 303 -11.77 -26.34 -3.03
C LEU A 303 -10.96 -25.12 -3.50
N THR A 304 -11.50 -23.91 -3.32
CA THR A 304 -10.76 -22.66 -3.55
C THR A 304 -9.94 -22.31 -2.31
N ILE A 305 -8.62 -22.37 -2.43
CA ILE A 305 -7.67 -22.10 -1.37
C ILE A 305 -7.03 -20.72 -1.62
N THR A 306 -7.09 -19.85 -0.62
CA THR A 306 -6.32 -18.60 -0.59
C THR A 306 -5.09 -18.80 0.28
N TRP A 307 -3.95 -18.29 -0.18
CA TRP A 307 -2.70 -18.30 0.56
C TRP A 307 -2.12 -16.90 0.69
N TRP A 308 -1.36 -16.67 1.76
CA TRP A 308 -0.62 -15.45 2.05
C TRP A 308 0.82 -15.81 2.44
N GLU A 309 1.79 -15.25 1.76
CA GLU A 309 3.15 -15.12 2.25
C GLU A 309 3.17 -14.00 3.28
N ILE A 310 3.78 -14.20 4.45
CA ILE A 310 4.05 -13.13 5.42
C ILE A 310 5.57 -12.95 5.49
N GLN A 311 6.04 -11.74 5.21
CA GLN A 311 7.46 -11.36 5.28
C GLN A 311 7.87 -10.86 6.66
#